data_AF-A0A1Q6JZ29-F1
#
_entry.id   AF-A0A1Q6JZ29-F1
#
_cell.length_a   1.000
_cell.length_b   1.000
_cell.length_c   1.000
_cell.angle_alpha   90.00
_cell.angle_beta   90.00
_cell.angle_gamma   90.00
#
_symmetry.space_group_name_H-M   'P 1'
#
loop_
_entity.id
_entity.type
_entity.pdbx_description
1 polymer ?
#
loop_
_entity_poly.entity_id
_entity_poly.type
_entity_poly.pdbx_seq_one_letter_code
_entity_poly.pdbx_strand_id
1 'polypeptide(L)'
;MKSTFIHDAVVTKNNAKKVTLLRRDGKEITFDIGNVPVLAIWSNNKMGKYACIEAWWGLPDTVDCDRELKNKFLINTLPAGKTFEYEVTVTF
;
A
#
# COMPACT_ATOMS: atom_id res chain seq x y z
N MET A 1 -13.67 -7.44 -8.79
CA MET A 1 -12.86 -7.50 -7.54
C MET A 1 -12.49 -8.92 -7.16
N LYS A 2 -13.41 -9.89 -6.99
CA LYS A 2 -13.02 -11.24 -6.52
C LYS A 2 -11.93 -11.92 -7.38
N SER A 3 -12.03 -11.84 -8.71
CA SER A 3 -11.01 -12.38 -9.61
C SER A 3 -9.70 -11.58 -9.64
N THR A 4 -9.73 -10.30 -9.26
CA THR A 4 -8.56 -9.40 -9.30
C THR A 4 -7.49 -9.81 -8.29
N PHE A 5 -7.89 -10.37 -7.15
CA PHE A 5 -6.99 -10.72 -6.04
C PHE A 5 -6.85 -12.24 -5.87
N ILE A 6 -6.98 -13.02 -6.95
CA ILE A 6 -6.78 -14.48 -6.91
C ILE A 6 -5.33 -14.87 -6.65
N HIS A 7 -4.40 -14.00 -7.06
CA HIS A 7 -2.96 -14.14 -6.88
C HIS A 7 -2.43 -13.17 -5.81
N ASP A 8 -3.26 -12.89 -4.80
CA ASP A 8 -2.97 -11.96 -3.71
C ASP A 8 -3.03 -10.47 -4.12
N ALA A 9 -2.42 -9.59 -3.32
CA ALA A 9 -2.44 -8.14 -3.49
C ALA A 9 -1.89 -7.68 -4.85
N VAL A 10 -2.50 -6.65 -5.41
CA VAL A 10 -1.93 -5.91 -6.54
C VAL A 10 -0.99 -4.86 -5.97
N VAL A 11 0.31 -5.01 -6.19
CA VAL A 11 1.36 -4.13 -5.68
C VAL A 11 2.00 -3.37 -6.84
N THR A 12 2.11 -2.05 -6.72
CA THR A 12 2.72 -1.20 -7.75
C THR A 12 3.65 -0.15 -7.15
N LYS A 13 4.69 0.20 -7.91
CA LYS A 13 5.36 1.50 -7.69
C LYS A 13 4.31 2.59 -7.81
N ASN A 14 4.31 3.52 -6.87
CA ASN A 14 3.33 4.58 -6.81
C ASN A 14 3.93 5.93 -7.20
N ASN A 15 3.21 6.64 -8.08
CA ASN A 15 3.48 8.04 -8.42
C ASN A 15 2.25 8.93 -8.11
N ALA A 16 1.15 8.35 -7.61
CA ALA A 16 -0.07 9.07 -7.29
C ALA A 16 -0.01 9.67 -5.88
N LYS A 17 -0.66 10.83 -5.72
CA LYS A 17 -0.87 11.47 -4.41
C LYS A 17 -2.14 11.01 -3.73
N LYS A 18 -3.16 10.70 -4.52
CA LYS A 18 -4.49 10.35 -4.05
C LYS A 18 -4.99 9.09 -4.73
N VAL A 19 -5.76 8.31 -3.98
CA VAL A 19 -6.45 7.12 -4.46
C VAL A 19 -7.90 7.24 -4.04
N THR A 20 -8.82 7.07 -4.98
CA THR A 20 -10.26 7.14 -4.71
C THR A 20 -10.90 5.78 -4.98
N LEU A 21 -11.56 5.23 -3.98
CA LEU A 21 -12.44 4.08 -4.13
C LEU A 21 -13.84 4.60 -4.49
N LEU A 22 -14.18 4.56 -5.77
CA LEU A 22 -15.49 4.98 -6.28
C LEU A 22 -16.43 3.79 -6.46
N ARG A 23 -17.62 3.88 -5.87
CA ARG A 23 -18.71 2.94 -6.09
C ARG A 23 -19.63 3.44 -7.21
N ARG A 24 -20.28 2.52 -7.93
CA ARG A 24 -21.13 2.82 -9.09
C ARG A 24 -22.31 3.76 -8.79
N ASP A 25 -22.74 3.83 -7.54
CA ASP A 25 -23.81 4.72 -7.09
C ASP A 25 -23.30 6.11 -6.65
N GLY A 26 -22.04 6.43 -6.96
CA GLY A 26 -21.43 7.74 -6.72
C GLY A 26 -20.84 7.93 -5.33
N LYS A 27 -20.95 6.95 -4.42
CA LYS A 27 -20.23 7.03 -3.14
C LYS A 27 -18.74 6.84 -3.35
N GLU A 28 -17.93 7.69 -2.74
CA GLU A 28 -16.48 7.63 -2.84
C GLU A 28 -15.82 7.68 -1.47
N ILE A 29 -14.62 7.11 -1.39
CA ILE A 29 -13.69 7.33 -0.29
C ILE A 29 -12.36 7.70 -0.91
N THR A 30 -11.82 8.86 -0.57
CA THR A 30 -10.54 9.35 -1.10
C THR A 30 -9.47 9.32 -0.03
N PHE A 31 -8.34 8.71 -0.37
CA PHE A 31 -7.15 8.60 0.45
C PHE A 31 -6.08 9.53 -0.13
N ASP A 32 -5.64 10.54 0.64
CA ASP A 32 -4.40 11.25 0.35
C ASP A 32 -3.25 10.47 0.98
N ILE A 33 -2.38 9.93 0.14
CA ILE A 33 -1.28 9.02 0.50
C ILE A 33 0.10 9.68 0.28
N GLY A 34 0.12 10.99 0.00
CA GLY A 34 1.34 11.79 -0.07
C GLY A 34 2.37 11.26 -1.07
N ASN A 35 3.61 11.05 -0.60
CA ASN A 35 4.74 10.58 -1.41
C ASN A 35 5.01 9.08 -1.23
N VAL A 36 4.00 8.27 -0.89
CA VAL A 36 4.24 6.84 -0.65
C VAL A 36 4.85 6.16 -1.89
N PRO A 37 5.95 5.39 -1.75
CA PRO A 37 6.65 4.81 -2.89
C PRO A 37 5.93 3.60 -3.48
N VAL A 38 5.11 2.90 -2.69
CA VAL A 38 4.41 1.68 -3.08
C VAL A 38 2.95 1.76 -2.65
N LEU A 39 2.07 1.42 -3.57
CA LEU A 39 0.65 1.24 -3.30
C LEU A 39 0.32 -0.25 -3.46
N ALA A 40 -0.24 -0.84 -2.41
CA ALA A 40 -0.85 -2.15 -2.49
C ALA A 40 -2.38 -2.03 -2.36
N ILE A 41 -3.08 -2.80 -3.18
CA ILE A 41 -4.54 -2.93 -3.12
C ILE A 41 -4.85 -4.40 -2.93
N TRP A 42 -5.69 -4.69 -1.96
CA TRP A 42 -6.05 -6.06 -1.62
C TRP A 42 -7.51 -6.20 -1.23
N SER A 43 -8.06 -7.39 -1.41
CA SER A 43 -9.31 -7.81 -0.80
C SER A 43 -9.26 -9.32 -0.67
N ASN A 44 -9.89 -9.85 0.38
CA ASN A 44 -10.11 -11.28 0.43
C ASN A 44 -10.97 -11.72 -0.77
N ASN A 45 -10.44 -12.65 -1.56
CA ASN A 45 -11.06 -13.10 -2.81
C ASN A 45 -12.24 -14.06 -2.60
N LYS A 46 -12.40 -14.63 -1.40
CA LYS A 46 -13.45 -15.58 -1.04
C LYS A 46 -14.60 -14.91 -0.29
N MET A 47 -14.31 -14.04 0.67
CA MET A 47 -15.30 -13.51 1.61
C MET A 47 -15.19 -12.00 1.84
N GLY A 48 -16.30 -11.41 2.33
CA GLY A 48 -16.39 -9.98 2.61
C GLY A 48 -16.76 -9.12 1.38
N LYS A 49 -17.05 -7.84 1.66
CA LYS A 49 -17.32 -6.79 0.65
C LYS A 49 -16.57 -5.52 1.04
N TYR A 50 -15.25 -5.61 1.03
CA TYR A 50 -14.34 -4.52 1.36
C TYR A 50 -13.15 -4.52 0.40
N ALA A 51 -12.35 -3.47 0.45
CA ALA A 51 -11.04 -3.41 -0.17
C ALA A 51 -10.09 -2.68 0.78
N CYS A 52 -8.84 -3.12 0.82
CA CYS A 52 -7.75 -2.45 1.50
C CYS A 52 -7.02 -1.56 0.48
N ILE A 53 -6.78 -0.31 0.89
CA ILE A 53 -5.90 0.63 0.20
C ILE A 53 -4.71 0.84 1.13
N GLU A 54 -3.53 0.39 0.71
CA GLU A 54 -2.39 0.24 1.60
C GLU A 54 -1.20 1.06 1.08
N ALA A 55 -0.92 2.16 1.79
CA ALA A 55 0.22 3.03 1.52
C ALA A 55 1.47 2.43 2.21
N TRP A 56 2.39 1.87 1.42
CA TRP A 56 3.58 1.20 1.93
C TRP A 56 4.86 2.01 1.71
N TRP A 57 5.55 2.33 2.80
CA TRP A 57 6.96 2.77 2.82
C TRP A 57 7.91 1.57 2.95
N GLY A 58 7.62 0.47 2.26
CA GLY A 58 8.35 -0.78 2.40
C GLY A 58 7.79 -1.85 1.47
N LEU A 59 8.45 -3.00 1.42
CA LEU A 59 7.96 -4.18 0.71
C LEU A 59 8.16 -5.45 1.54
N PRO A 60 7.33 -6.49 1.32
CA PRO A 60 7.65 -7.85 1.73
C PRO A 60 9.02 -8.29 1.18
N ASP A 61 9.55 -9.38 1.71
CA ASP A 61 10.78 -9.95 1.19
C ASP A 61 10.62 -10.38 -0.27
N THR A 62 11.67 -10.18 -1.06
CA THR A 62 11.77 -10.79 -2.38
C THR A 62 12.02 -12.29 -2.25
N VAL A 63 11.68 -13.06 -3.29
CA VAL A 63 11.86 -14.53 -3.29
C VAL A 63 13.33 -14.93 -3.08
N ASP A 64 14.25 -14.07 -3.49
CA ASP A 64 15.70 -14.25 -3.47
C ASP A 64 16.41 -13.51 -2.31
N CYS A 65 15.68 -13.00 -1.33
CA CYS A 65 16.30 -12.28 -0.22
C CYS A 65 17.27 -13.16 0.59
N ASP A 66 18.36 -12.55 1.06
CA ASP A 66 19.34 -13.19 1.95
C ASP A 66 18.92 -13.15 3.43
N ARG A 67 17.80 -12.48 3.74
CA ARG A 67 17.26 -12.22 5.08
C ARG A 67 18.18 -11.40 5.99
N GLU A 68 19.13 -10.68 5.40
CA GLU A 68 19.93 -9.70 6.11
C GLU A 68 19.20 -8.34 6.10
N LEU A 69 18.84 -7.84 7.29
CA LEU A 69 18.02 -6.63 7.41
C LEU A 69 18.61 -5.42 6.66
N LYS A 70 19.95 -5.27 6.71
CA LYS A 70 20.69 -4.20 6.02
C LYS A 70 20.59 -4.26 4.49
N ASN A 71 20.29 -5.43 3.93
CA ASN A 71 20.19 -5.68 2.49
C ASN A 71 18.72 -5.72 2.03
N LYS A 72 17.75 -5.64 2.95
CA LYS A 72 16.32 -5.74 2.63
C LYS A 72 15.91 -4.65 1.64
N PHE A 73 15.37 -5.08 0.49
CA PHE A 73 14.91 -4.16 -0.55
C PHE A 73 13.83 -3.20 -0.01
N LEU A 74 13.99 -1.92 -0.35
CA LEU A 74 13.09 -0.82 0.03
C LEU A 74 12.96 -0.57 1.55
N ILE A 75 13.91 -1.05 2.37
CA ILE A 75 13.95 -0.70 3.79
C ILE A 75 14.36 0.76 4.01
N ASN A 76 13.70 1.45 4.93
CA ASN A 76 14.13 2.78 5.37
C ASN A 76 15.14 2.65 6.51
N THR A 77 16.27 3.33 6.40
CA THR A 77 17.24 3.44 7.49
C THR A 77 17.09 4.80 8.17
N LEU A 78 16.90 4.81 9.49
CA LEU A 78 16.75 6.03 10.27
C LEU A 78 17.96 6.23 11.17
N PRO A 79 18.74 7.31 10.99
CA PRO A 79 19.87 7.61 11.87
C PRO A 79 19.43 7.90 13.31
N ALA A 80 20.34 7.69 14.27
CA ALA A 80 20.08 7.99 15.68
C ALA A 80 19.67 9.46 15.88
N GLY A 81 18.63 9.67 16.69
CA GLY A 81 18.10 11.00 16.99
C GLY A 81 17.33 11.68 15.85
N LYS A 82 16.99 10.96 14.78
CA LYS A 82 16.15 11.47 13.70
C LYS A 82 14.72 10.95 13.81
N THR A 83 13.81 11.66 13.13
CA THR A 83 12.39 11.31 13.03
C THR A 83 12.05 11.11 11.55
N PHE A 84 11.19 10.13 11.27
CA PHE A 84 10.57 9.94 9.97
C PHE A 84 9.05 9.98 10.14
N GLU A 85 8.38 10.84 9.39
CA GLU A 85 6.95 11.11 9.52
C GLU A 85 6.26 10.91 8.17
N TYR A 86 5.04 10.40 8.22
CA TYR A 86 4.15 10.30 7.09
C TYR A 86 2.72 10.56 7.55
N GLU A 87 1.92 11.09 6.64
CA GLU A 87 0.51 11.39 6.87
C GLU A 87 -0.33 10.67 5.81
N VAL A 88 -1.47 10.14 6.24
CA VAL A 88 -2.52 9.63 5.35
C VAL A 88 -3.83 10.24 5.80
N THR A 89 -4.52 10.91 4.87
CA THR A 89 -5.84 11.50 5.13
C THR A 89 -6.92 10.70 4.42
N VAL A 90 -8.05 10.47 5.07
CA VAL A 90 -9.21 9.77 4.47
C VAL A 90 -10.43 10.68 4.50
N THR A 91 -11.07 10.85 3.35
CA THR A 91 -12.33 11.61 3.16
C THR A 91 -13.43 10.67 2.66
N PHE A 92 -14.65 10.83 3.18
CA PHE A 92 -15.83 9.96 2.93
C PHE A 92 -16.99 10.72 2.30
#